data_AF-A0A6U0EX47-F1
#
_entry.id   AF-A0A6U0EX47-F1
#
_cell.length_a   1.000
_cell.length_b   1.000
_cell.length_c   1.000
_cell.angle_alpha   90.00
_cell.angle_beta   90.00
_cell.angle_gamma   90.00
#
_symmetry.space_group_name_H-M   'P 1'
#
loop_
_entity.id
_entity.type
_entity.pdbx_description
1 polymer ?
#
loop_
_entity_poly.entity_id
_entity_poly.type
_entity_poly.pdbx_seq_one_letter_code
_entity_poly.pdbx_strand_id
1 'polypeptide(L)'
;MRRDASASALARHARTSRAREHRERTRMTRISLDGSASKCVVTFLFTIVAFAGGAHGRPLTTTAAKFADTQGDATKCACVSDARIRFRRSRCAPKVDEQFARDDDVAAVLASAKAGRWRVQNEAYPTVDVDFHDLNVHARDIVHQKWWPTIRTAMKTRCQYDSEDFITPYRVVVSKYAGDTDTRFRSIDTHEDFGEMTFSILLNDPGEFEGGGTIFYGEAWNPKNDTIFALPARGLTIAPKRPGTLIFHGGQVTHASIPVNSGIRYLLIGFSTVNKECCASLERAQAATFIGLCFAALFALIFCFNFDTPPSPHRSLRVKAS
;
A
#
# COMPACT_ATOMS: atom_id res chain seq x y z
N MET A 1 -25.22 -30.78 -38.79
CA MET A 1 -24.11 -30.32 -39.65
C MET A 1 -24.28 -28.84 -40.00
N ARG A 2 -23.83 -27.91 -39.14
CA ARG A 2 -23.73 -26.44 -39.40
C ARG A 2 -23.12 -25.72 -38.18
N ARG A 3 -22.00 -26.22 -37.64
CA ARG A 3 -21.28 -25.57 -36.51
C ARG A 3 -19.80 -25.28 -36.77
N ASP A 4 -19.23 -25.68 -37.91
CA ASP A 4 -17.77 -25.58 -38.12
C ASP A 4 -17.30 -24.35 -38.94
N ALA A 5 -18.22 -23.51 -39.43
CA ALA A 5 -17.85 -22.37 -40.28
C ALA A 5 -17.34 -21.13 -39.49
N SER A 6 -17.63 -21.02 -38.19
CA SER A 6 -17.37 -19.79 -37.42
C SER A 6 -15.91 -19.68 -36.92
N ALA A 7 -15.26 -20.81 -36.62
CA ALA A 7 -13.89 -20.83 -36.10
C ALA A 7 -12.82 -20.45 -37.16
N SER A 8 -13.11 -20.71 -38.45
CA SER A 8 -12.17 -20.42 -39.55
C SER A 8 -12.10 -18.93 -39.93
N ALA A 9 -13.15 -18.16 -39.63
CA ALA A 9 -13.19 -16.71 -39.89
C ALA A 9 -12.39 -15.91 -38.85
N LEU A 10 -12.50 -16.28 -37.57
CA LEU A 10 -11.75 -15.64 -36.47
C LEU A 10 -10.23 -15.88 -36.57
N ALA A 11 -9.80 -17.06 -37.02
CA ALA A 11 -8.39 -17.37 -37.20
C ALA A 11 -7.72 -16.58 -38.36
N ARG A 12 -8.50 -16.18 -39.37
CA ARG A 12 -7.99 -15.36 -40.49
C ARG A 12 -7.84 -13.88 -40.11
N HIS A 13 -8.69 -13.36 -39.24
CA HIS A 13 -8.61 -11.98 -38.78
C HIS A 13 -7.42 -11.72 -37.84
N ALA A 14 -7.02 -12.72 -37.04
CA ALA A 14 -5.87 -12.63 -36.14
C ALA A 14 -4.51 -12.68 -36.86
N ARG A 15 -4.42 -13.32 -38.04
CA ARG A 15 -3.17 -13.39 -38.82
C ARG A 15 -2.89 -12.10 -39.60
N THR A 16 -3.93 -11.40 -40.06
CA THR A 16 -3.76 -10.13 -40.78
C THR A 16 -3.42 -8.96 -39.85
N SER A 17 -3.84 -8.98 -38.57
CA SER A 17 -3.43 -7.93 -37.63
C SER A 17 -1.95 -8.05 -37.21
N ARG A 18 -1.44 -9.27 -36.96
CA ARG A 18 -0.02 -9.47 -36.62
C ARG A 18 0.94 -9.14 -37.77
N ALA A 19 0.54 -9.37 -39.02
CA ALA A 19 1.35 -8.99 -40.18
C ALA A 19 1.42 -7.46 -40.39
N ARG A 20 0.37 -6.74 -39.98
CA ARG A 20 0.32 -5.27 -40.04
C ARG A 20 1.15 -4.62 -38.92
N GLU A 21 1.11 -5.20 -37.73
CA GLU A 21 1.89 -4.74 -36.57
C GLU A 21 3.41 -4.96 -36.74
N HIS A 22 3.82 -6.03 -37.44
CA HIS A 22 5.23 -6.25 -37.75
C HIS A 22 5.77 -5.28 -38.82
N ARG A 23 4.94 -4.86 -39.79
CA ARG A 23 5.33 -3.89 -40.84
C ARG A 23 5.46 -2.46 -40.31
N GLU A 24 4.74 -2.09 -39.26
CA GLU A 24 4.89 -0.77 -38.63
C GLU A 24 6.13 -0.69 -37.72
N ARG A 25 6.55 -1.78 -37.08
CA ARG A 25 7.81 -1.80 -36.29
C ARG A 25 9.08 -1.67 -37.14
N THR A 26 9.06 -2.09 -38.40
CA THR A 26 10.24 -2.00 -39.28
C THR A 26 10.40 -0.63 -39.95
N ARG A 27 9.55 0.35 -39.63
CA ARG A 27 9.57 1.71 -40.20
C ARG A 27 9.95 2.80 -39.19
N MET A 28 10.74 2.45 -38.17
CA MET A 28 11.47 3.44 -37.37
C MET A 28 12.86 3.68 -37.99
N THR A 29 12.90 4.72 -38.81
CA THR A 29 13.95 5.75 -38.85
C THR A 29 15.38 5.31 -38.53
N ARG A 30 16.17 5.02 -39.59
CA ARG A 30 17.61 5.28 -39.55
C ARG A 30 17.81 6.78 -39.61
N ILE A 31 18.05 7.41 -38.46
CA ILE A 31 18.63 8.75 -38.38
C ILE A 31 20.15 8.55 -38.48
N SER A 32 20.73 8.94 -39.61
CA SER A 32 22.18 9.05 -39.76
C SER A 32 22.63 10.31 -39.03
N LEU A 33 23.33 10.15 -37.90
CA LEU A 33 23.94 11.25 -37.18
C LEU A 33 25.28 11.59 -37.84
N ASP A 34 25.33 12.67 -38.60
CA ASP A 34 26.59 13.25 -39.04
C ASP A 34 27.36 13.83 -37.84
N GLY A 35 28.69 13.67 -37.88
CA GLY A 35 29.65 13.72 -36.78
C GLY A 35 29.81 15.01 -35.97
N SER A 36 28.87 15.96 -36.04
CA SER A 36 28.86 17.18 -35.21
C SER A 36 28.18 16.97 -33.85
N ALA A 37 27.18 16.07 -33.77
CA ALA A 37 26.44 15.79 -32.53
C ALA A 37 27.27 15.10 -31.42
N SER A 38 28.41 14.51 -31.77
CA SER A 38 29.25 13.73 -30.85
C SER A 38 29.91 14.58 -29.74
N LYS A 39 30.16 15.87 -29.99
CA LYS A 39 30.83 16.75 -29.00
C LYS A 39 29.88 17.26 -27.92
N CYS A 40 28.58 17.41 -28.21
CA CYS A 40 27.60 17.88 -27.23
C CYS A 40 27.26 16.81 -26.17
N VAL A 41 27.29 15.53 -26.55
CA VAL A 41 26.88 14.43 -25.66
C VAL A 41 27.95 14.11 -24.61
N VAL A 42 29.24 14.23 -24.94
CA VAL A 42 30.35 13.82 -24.06
C VAL A 42 30.60 14.82 -22.92
N THR A 43 30.41 16.13 -23.14
CA THR A 43 30.59 17.14 -22.08
C THR A 43 29.41 17.15 -21.08
N PHE A 44 28.20 16.79 -21.51
CA PHE A 44 27.01 16.85 -20.67
C PHE A 44 26.88 15.67 -19.67
N LEU A 45 27.39 14.49 -20.04
CA LEU A 45 27.43 13.30 -19.16
C LEU A 45 28.27 13.53 -17.90
N PHE A 46 29.31 14.38 -17.97
CA PHE A 46 30.14 14.71 -16.80
C PHE A 46 29.46 15.64 -15.79
N THR A 47 28.49 16.47 -16.19
CA THR A 47 27.83 17.42 -15.28
C THR A 47 26.72 16.78 -14.45
N ILE A 48 26.03 15.77 -14.99
CA ILE A 48 24.92 15.09 -14.28
C ILE A 48 25.43 14.28 -13.08
N VAL A 49 26.62 13.68 -13.17
CA VAL A 49 27.23 12.91 -12.08
C VAL A 49 27.61 13.80 -10.88
N ALA A 50 27.91 15.08 -11.10
CA ALA A 50 28.31 16.00 -10.03
C ALA A 50 27.13 16.57 -9.23
N PHE A 51 25.93 16.71 -9.82
CA PHE A 51 24.77 17.31 -9.15
C PHE A 51 23.97 16.33 -8.28
N ALA A 52 24.06 15.02 -8.53
CA ALA A 52 23.33 14.01 -7.75
C ALA A 52 23.89 13.77 -6.33
N GLY A 53 25.09 14.28 -6.01
CA GLY A 53 25.76 14.05 -4.73
C GLY A 53 25.40 15.02 -3.58
N GLY A 54 24.57 16.05 -3.80
CA GLY A 54 24.46 17.19 -2.87
C GLY A 54 23.13 17.41 -2.14
N ALA A 55 22.07 16.64 -2.40
CA ALA A 55 20.73 16.96 -1.88
C ALA A 55 20.41 16.27 -0.53
N HIS A 56 20.95 16.79 0.57
CA HIS A 56 20.46 16.47 1.92
C HIS A 56 19.15 17.23 2.22
N GLY A 57 18.04 16.74 1.67
CA GLY A 57 16.70 17.25 2.00
C GLY A 57 16.22 16.77 3.37
N ARG A 58 15.72 17.69 4.20
CA ARG A 58 15.06 17.37 5.48
C ARG A 58 13.83 16.46 5.22
N PRO A 59 13.63 15.39 6.00
CA PRO A 59 12.50 14.49 5.80
C PRO A 59 11.17 15.17 6.15
N LEU A 60 10.21 15.13 5.23
CA LEU A 60 8.80 15.43 5.50
C LEU A 60 8.24 14.37 6.46
N THR A 61 7.85 14.80 7.66
CA THR A 61 7.22 13.93 8.66
C THR A 61 5.77 13.64 8.27
N THR A 62 5.53 12.51 7.62
CA THR A 62 4.18 11.93 7.45
C THR A 62 3.69 11.33 8.77
N THR A 63 2.38 11.37 9.04
CA THR A 63 1.72 10.90 10.28
C THR A 63 2.08 9.46 10.67
N ALA A 64 2.43 8.59 9.70
CA ALA A 64 2.95 7.24 9.94
C ALA A 64 4.20 7.20 10.84
N ALA A 65 5.00 8.28 10.86
CA ALA A 65 6.23 8.37 11.64
C ALA A 65 6.01 8.43 13.17
N LYS A 66 4.77 8.56 13.66
CA LYS A 66 4.48 8.71 15.10
C LYS A 66 4.03 7.43 15.80
N PHE A 67 3.62 6.39 15.07
CA PHE A 67 3.45 5.04 15.64
C PHE A 67 4.66 4.14 15.34
N ALA A 68 5.43 4.48 14.30
CA ALA A 68 6.69 3.80 14.00
C ALA A 68 7.71 4.05 15.10
N ASP A 69 7.79 3.13 16.06
CA ASP A 69 8.94 2.97 16.95
C ASP A 69 10.17 2.73 16.05
N THR A 70 11.04 3.73 15.91
CA THR A 70 12.24 3.72 15.06
C THR A 70 13.34 2.79 15.61
N GLN A 71 12.99 1.72 16.31
CA GLN A 71 13.96 0.77 16.89
C GLN A 71 14.64 -0.13 15.86
N GLY A 72 14.36 0.05 14.57
CA GLY A 72 15.06 -0.60 13.47
C GLY A 72 16.25 0.19 12.98
N ASP A 73 17.42 -0.46 12.90
CA ASP A 73 18.52 0.03 12.09
C ASP A 73 18.06 0.08 10.62
N ALA A 74 17.76 1.28 10.11
CA ALA A 74 17.27 1.50 8.76
C ALA A 74 18.24 0.96 7.69
N THR A 75 19.52 0.74 8.02
CA THR A 75 20.51 0.17 7.11
C THR A 75 20.35 -1.34 6.88
N LYS A 76 19.60 -2.03 7.74
CA LYS A 76 19.35 -3.49 7.64
C LYS A 76 18.04 -3.84 6.95
N CYS A 77 17.21 -2.85 6.65
CA CYS A 77 15.92 -3.13 6.06
C CYS A 77 16.02 -3.35 4.54
N ALA A 78 15.48 -4.48 4.08
CA ALA A 78 15.33 -4.78 2.66
C ALA A 78 13.87 -4.60 2.23
N CYS A 79 13.67 -4.02 1.04
CA CYS A 79 12.36 -4.13 0.39
C CYS A 79 12.00 -5.59 0.19
N VAL A 80 10.75 -5.96 0.50
CA VAL A 80 10.20 -7.26 0.10
C VAL A 80 10.05 -7.26 -1.43
N SER A 81 11.12 -7.61 -2.13
CA SER A 81 11.20 -7.53 -3.59
C SER A 81 10.54 -8.72 -4.29
N ASP A 82 10.38 -9.85 -3.61
CA ASP A 82 9.66 -11.00 -4.16
C ASP A 82 8.15 -10.80 -4.03
N ALA A 83 7.52 -10.40 -5.13
CA ALA A 83 6.08 -10.22 -5.23
C ALA A 83 5.28 -11.47 -4.86
N ARG A 84 5.82 -12.70 -5.04
CA ARG A 84 5.15 -13.94 -4.66
C ARG A 84 5.16 -14.14 -3.15
N ILE A 85 6.24 -13.77 -2.48
CA ILE A 85 6.31 -13.80 -1.01
C ILE A 85 5.32 -12.78 -0.45
N ARG A 86 5.34 -11.55 -0.98
CA ARG A 86 4.41 -10.50 -0.56
C ARG A 86 2.95 -10.94 -0.73
N PHE A 87 2.59 -11.47 -1.89
CA PHE A 87 1.24 -11.96 -2.20
C PHE A 87 0.77 -13.08 -1.25
N ARG A 88 1.65 -14.00 -0.86
CA ARG A 88 1.29 -15.08 0.08
C ARG A 88 1.10 -14.55 1.49
N ARG A 89 2.07 -13.75 1.98
CA ARG A 89 2.05 -13.21 3.34
C ARG A 89 0.88 -12.24 3.56
N SER A 90 0.50 -11.45 2.55
CA SER A 90 -0.70 -10.59 2.59
C SER A 90 -2.02 -11.37 2.60
N ARG A 91 -1.99 -12.68 2.35
CA ARG A 91 -3.14 -13.59 2.46
C ARG A 91 -3.02 -14.53 3.66
N CYS A 92 -2.18 -14.21 4.64
CA CYS A 92 -2.01 -15.03 5.84
C CYS A 92 -3.37 -15.37 6.49
N ALA A 93 -3.64 -16.67 6.68
CA ALA A 93 -4.94 -17.14 7.14
C ALA A 93 -5.35 -16.53 8.49
N PRO A 94 -6.65 -16.23 8.67
CA PRO A 94 -7.14 -15.60 9.89
C PRO A 94 -6.85 -16.48 11.10
N LYS A 95 -6.46 -15.83 12.19
CA LYS A 95 -6.14 -16.47 13.47
C LYS A 95 -6.83 -15.72 14.60
N VAL A 96 -7.26 -16.50 15.59
CA VAL A 96 -7.86 -16.02 16.83
C VAL A 96 -6.96 -16.38 18.00
N ASP A 97 -6.80 -15.42 18.91
CA ASP A 97 -6.28 -15.61 20.25
C ASP A 97 -7.28 -15.01 21.25
N GLU A 98 -8.06 -15.89 21.88
CA GLU A 98 -9.09 -15.47 22.83
C GLU A 98 -8.50 -14.94 24.13
N GLN A 99 -7.28 -15.31 24.50
CA GLN A 99 -6.67 -14.93 25.78
C GLN A 99 -5.63 -13.81 25.62
N PHE A 100 -5.72 -13.04 24.54
CA PHE A 100 -4.70 -12.06 24.19
C PHE A 100 -4.59 -10.90 25.20
N ALA A 101 -5.67 -10.15 25.45
CA ALA A 101 -5.62 -8.99 26.35
C ALA A 101 -6.30 -9.27 27.70
N ARG A 102 -5.74 -8.64 28.73
CA ARG A 102 -6.28 -8.64 30.09
C ARG A 102 -7.48 -7.68 30.18
N ASP A 103 -8.44 -8.02 31.03
CA ASP A 103 -9.72 -7.31 31.10
C ASP A 103 -9.56 -5.85 31.58
N ASP A 104 -8.58 -5.56 32.45
CA ASP A 104 -8.25 -4.21 32.92
C ASP A 104 -7.74 -3.31 31.78
N ASP A 105 -6.82 -3.83 30.97
CA ASP A 105 -6.27 -3.14 29.81
C ASP A 105 -7.38 -2.87 28.76
N VAL A 106 -8.27 -3.84 28.53
CA VAL A 106 -9.41 -3.71 27.61
C VAL A 106 -10.38 -2.63 28.08
N ALA A 107 -10.76 -2.65 29.36
CA ALA A 107 -11.66 -1.67 29.95
C ALA A 107 -11.08 -0.24 29.85
N ALA A 108 -9.78 -0.06 30.08
CA ALA A 108 -9.12 1.22 29.97
C ALA A 108 -9.13 1.79 28.54
N VAL A 109 -8.85 0.95 27.54
CA VAL A 109 -8.90 1.35 26.12
C VAL A 109 -10.34 1.68 25.69
N LEU A 110 -11.32 0.85 26.07
CA LEU A 110 -12.73 1.12 25.78
C LEU A 110 -13.23 2.42 26.41
N ALA A 111 -12.91 2.65 27.69
CA ALA A 111 -13.29 3.87 28.40
C ALA A 111 -12.70 5.11 27.73
N SER A 112 -11.42 5.04 27.32
CA SER A 112 -10.78 6.12 26.57
C SER A 112 -11.46 6.38 25.22
N ALA A 113 -11.85 5.33 24.49
CA ALA A 113 -12.53 5.49 23.20
C ALA A 113 -13.93 6.08 23.36
N LYS A 114 -14.70 5.65 24.37
CA LYS A 114 -16.03 6.21 24.65
C LYS A 114 -15.98 7.71 24.97
N ALA A 115 -14.92 8.18 25.63
CA ALA A 115 -14.67 9.61 25.89
C ALA A 115 -14.01 10.36 24.72
N GLY A 116 -13.58 9.64 23.67
CA GLY A 116 -12.88 10.20 22.52
C GLY A 116 -13.79 10.89 21.51
N ARG A 117 -13.17 11.49 20.48
CA ARG A 117 -13.87 12.19 19.40
C ARG A 117 -14.21 11.23 18.27
N TRP A 118 -15.46 10.79 18.21
CA TRP A 118 -15.98 9.94 17.13
C TRP A 118 -16.11 10.72 15.82
N ARG A 119 -15.64 10.13 14.72
CA ARG A 119 -15.72 10.72 13.37
C ARG A 119 -16.23 9.68 12.38
N VAL A 120 -17.08 10.13 11.47
CA VAL A 120 -17.44 9.34 10.29
C VAL A 120 -16.29 9.43 9.30
N GLN A 121 -15.77 8.29 8.87
CA GLN A 121 -14.76 8.19 7.84
C GLN A 121 -15.47 7.92 6.51
N ASN A 122 -15.49 8.91 5.63
CA ASN A 122 -16.14 8.82 4.32
C ASN A 122 -15.16 8.23 3.29
N GLU A 123 -14.72 7.00 3.53
CA GLU A 123 -13.85 6.24 2.63
C GLU A 123 -14.69 5.29 1.74
N ALA A 124 -14.04 4.40 0.98
CA ALA A 124 -14.73 3.39 0.19
C ALA A 124 -15.65 2.48 1.06
N TYR A 125 -15.27 2.30 2.32
CA TYR A 125 -16.01 1.54 3.32
C TYR A 125 -16.21 2.42 4.56
N PRO A 126 -17.38 3.08 4.68
CA PRO A 126 -17.60 4.05 5.74
C PRO A 126 -17.60 3.43 7.14
N THR A 127 -16.89 4.06 8.08
CA THR A 127 -16.81 3.65 9.49
C THR A 127 -17.04 4.82 10.43
N VAL A 128 -17.29 4.53 11.71
CA VAL A 128 -17.32 5.54 12.78
C VAL A 128 -16.26 5.20 13.81
N ASP A 129 -15.24 6.04 13.85
CA ASP A 129 -13.97 5.73 14.50
C ASP A 129 -13.55 6.80 15.51
N VAL A 130 -12.79 6.38 16.51
CA VAL A 130 -11.87 7.22 17.29
C VAL A 130 -10.45 6.87 16.85
N ASP A 131 -9.69 7.88 16.43
CA ASP A 131 -8.30 7.69 16.06
C ASP A 131 -7.46 7.32 17.30
N PHE A 132 -6.44 6.48 17.14
CA PHE A 132 -5.50 6.14 18.20
C PHE A 132 -4.93 7.39 18.91
N HIS A 133 -4.67 8.47 18.17
CA HIS A 133 -4.16 9.71 18.75
C HIS A 133 -5.19 10.46 19.61
N ASP A 134 -6.49 10.22 19.39
CA ASP A 134 -7.57 10.79 20.19
C ASP A 134 -7.83 9.98 21.49
N LEU A 135 -7.16 8.83 21.69
CA LEU A 135 -7.15 8.11 22.97
C LEU A 135 -6.31 8.84 24.02
N ASN A 136 -6.59 8.66 25.32
CA ASN A 136 -5.78 9.19 26.39
C ASN A 136 -4.40 8.49 26.46
N VAL A 137 -3.44 9.11 27.14
CA VAL A 137 -2.04 8.61 27.22
C VAL A 137 -1.99 7.16 27.70
N HIS A 138 -2.73 6.83 28.76
CA HIS A 138 -2.71 5.49 29.35
C HIS A 138 -3.20 4.41 28.37
N ALA A 139 -4.32 4.66 27.68
CA ALA A 139 -4.84 3.75 26.66
C ALA A 139 -3.87 3.59 25.48
N ARG A 140 -3.21 4.69 25.06
CA ARG A 140 -2.17 4.62 24.02
C ARG A 140 -0.98 3.79 24.47
N ASP A 141 -0.54 3.93 25.71
CA ASP A 141 0.57 3.14 26.27
C ASP A 141 0.22 1.65 26.32
N ILE A 142 -1.02 1.29 26.69
CA ILE A 142 -1.49 -0.10 26.62
C ILE A 142 -1.37 -0.64 25.20
N VAL A 143 -1.93 0.06 24.23
CA VAL A 143 -1.94 -0.39 22.83
C VAL A 143 -0.51 -0.46 22.26
N HIS A 144 0.30 0.58 22.47
CA HIS A 144 1.63 0.69 21.86
C HIS A 144 2.70 -0.10 22.59
N GLN A 145 2.75 -0.06 23.93
CA GLN A 145 3.83 -0.68 24.71
C GLN A 145 3.52 -2.11 25.13
N LYS A 146 2.24 -2.47 25.32
CA LYS A 146 1.85 -3.83 25.76
C LYS A 146 1.35 -4.70 24.60
N TRP A 147 0.36 -4.23 23.86
CA TRP A 147 -0.32 -5.06 22.86
C TRP A 147 0.47 -5.16 21.56
N TRP A 148 1.00 -4.04 21.05
CA TRP A 148 1.66 -4.02 19.75
C TRP A 148 2.89 -4.95 19.64
N PRO A 149 3.82 -5.01 20.62
CA PRO A 149 4.95 -5.95 20.54
C PRO A 149 4.50 -7.41 20.44
N THR A 150 3.44 -7.77 21.16
CA THR A 150 2.85 -9.11 21.15
C THR A 150 2.14 -9.40 19.83
N ILE A 151 1.33 -8.48 19.32
CA ILE A 151 0.67 -8.59 18.01
C ILE A 151 1.71 -8.75 16.90
N ARG A 152 2.72 -7.88 16.87
CA ARG A 152 3.82 -7.93 15.90
C ARG A 152 4.54 -9.27 15.95
N THR A 153 4.86 -9.78 17.15
CA THR A 153 5.51 -11.08 17.31
C THR A 153 4.63 -12.23 16.84
N ALA A 154 3.32 -12.18 17.14
CA ALA A 154 2.36 -13.16 16.67
C ALA A 154 2.23 -13.14 15.14
N MET A 155 2.15 -11.96 14.52
CA MET A 155 2.11 -11.81 13.07
C MET A 155 3.39 -12.35 12.42
N LYS A 156 4.58 -11.98 12.94
CA LYS A 156 5.85 -12.47 12.41
C LYS A 156 5.95 -13.99 12.45
N THR A 157 5.76 -14.55 13.64
CA THR A 157 5.83 -16.00 13.85
C THR A 157 4.79 -16.73 13.02
N ARG A 158 3.55 -16.25 13.03
CA ARG A 158 2.45 -16.95 12.37
C ARG A 158 2.55 -16.85 10.86
N CYS A 159 2.91 -15.71 10.30
CA CYS A 159 2.91 -15.44 8.87
C CYS A 159 4.31 -15.52 8.23
N GLN A 160 5.28 -16.09 8.96
CA GLN A 160 6.66 -16.30 8.52
C GLN A 160 7.30 -15.04 7.94
N TYR A 161 7.11 -13.91 8.60
CA TYR A 161 7.93 -12.72 8.35
C TYR A 161 9.27 -12.90 9.05
N ASP A 162 10.31 -12.33 8.45
CA ASP A 162 11.67 -12.43 8.96
C ASP A 162 11.83 -11.56 10.22
N SER A 163 12.83 -11.88 11.06
CA SER A 163 13.09 -11.11 12.28
C SER A 163 13.36 -9.64 11.96
N GLU A 164 13.99 -9.38 10.82
CA GLU A 164 14.35 -8.05 10.33
C GLU A 164 13.19 -7.33 9.63
N ASP A 165 12.06 -8.00 9.34
CA ASP A 165 10.91 -7.34 8.72
C ASP A 165 10.27 -6.34 9.69
N PHE A 166 10.09 -5.10 9.26
CA PHE A 166 9.39 -4.06 9.99
C PHE A 166 7.91 -4.10 9.63
N ILE A 167 7.12 -4.62 10.56
CA ILE A 167 5.66 -4.46 10.51
C ILE A 167 5.36 -3.15 11.23
N THR A 168 4.78 -2.19 10.51
CA THR A 168 4.42 -0.87 11.04
C THR A 168 2.93 -0.64 10.81
N PRO A 169 2.14 -0.36 11.85
CA PRO A 169 0.76 0.00 11.65
C PRO A 169 0.70 1.45 11.17
N TYR A 170 0.07 1.65 10.02
CA TYR A 170 -0.10 2.99 9.45
C TYR A 170 -1.41 3.66 9.89
N ARG A 171 -2.35 2.86 10.42
CA ARG A 171 -3.61 3.33 11.00
C ARG A 171 -4.03 2.39 12.12
N VAL A 172 -4.36 2.96 13.28
CA VAL A 172 -4.96 2.27 14.42
C VAL A 172 -6.15 3.09 14.88
N VAL A 173 -7.32 2.48 14.99
CA VAL A 173 -8.58 3.14 15.33
C VAL A 173 -9.41 2.28 16.26
N VAL A 174 -10.29 2.90 17.04
CA VAL A 174 -11.40 2.19 17.68
C VAL A 174 -12.67 2.46 16.88
N SER A 175 -13.22 1.42 16.25
CA SER A 175 -14.47 1.50 15.49
C SER A 175 -15.65 1.05 16.34
N LYS A 176 -16.81 1.67 16.14
CA LYS A 176 -18.08 1.22 16.74
C LYS A 176 -19.09 0.81 15.66
N TYR A 177 -19.82 -0.26 15.95
CA TYR A 177 -20.90 -0.77 15.10
C TYR A 177 -22.17 -0.82 15.93
N ALA A 178 -23.21 -0.10 15.52
CA ALA A 178 -24.45 0.06 16.28
C ALA A 178 -25.65 -0.54 15.55
N GLY A 179 -26.41 -1.41 16.22
CA GLY A 179 -27.62 -2.01 15.64
C GLY A 179 -28.84 -1.09 15.73
N ASP A 180 -29.01 -0.39 16.85
CA ASP A 180 -30.27 0.30 17.19
C ASP A 180 -30.31 1.77 16.79
N THR A 181 -29.16 2.46 16.84
CA THR A 181 -29.11 3.94 16.81
C THR A 181 -28.65 4.52 15.48
N ASP A 182 -27.83 3.79 14.72
CA ASP A 182 -27.40 4.19 13.38
C ASP A 182 -27.09 2.95 12.53
N THR A 183 -28.11 2.47 11.83
CA THR A 183 -28.02 1.24 11.03
C THR A 183 -27.06 1.36 9.85
N ARG A 184 -26.59 2.56 9.51
CA ARG A 184 -25.62 2.77 8.41
C ARG A 184 -24.25 2.18 8.73
N PHE A 185 -23.91 2.06 10.02
CA PHE A 185 -22.59 1.60 10.47
C PHE A 185 -22.69 0.31 11.29
N ARG A 186 -23.72 -0.52 11.04
CA ARG A 186 -23.86 -1.82 11.72
C ARG A 186 -22.97 -2.91 11.12
N SER A 187 -22.46 -2.70 9.91
CA SER A 187 -21.56 -3.59 9.18
C SER A 187 -20.73 -2.81 8.15
N ILE A 188 -19.70 -3.47 7.62
CA ILE A 188 -18.92 -3.13 6.44
C ILE A 188 -19.07 -4.26 5.43
N ASP A 189 -19.29 -3.88 4.18
CA ASP A 189 -19.41 -4.79 3.03
C ASP A 189 -18.14 -5.60 2.77
N THR A 190 -18.24 -6.59 1.88
CA THR A 190 -17.10 -7.44 1.51
C THR A 190 -15.97 -6.63 0.85
N HIS A 191 -14.76 -6.75 1.38
CA HIS A 191 -13.59 -6.01 0.92
C HIS A 191 -12.25 -6.71 1.22
N GLU A 192 -11.17 -6.12 0.74
CA GLU A 192 -9.78 -6.36 1.16
C GLU A 192 -9.24 -5.04 1.73
N ASP A 193 -8.31 -5.13 2.68
CA ASP A 193 -7.66 -3.97 3.29
C ASP A 193 -6.47 -3.48 2.46
N PHE A 194 -6.17 -2.19 2.55
CA PHE A 194 -5.06 -1.56 1.84
C PHE A 194 -3.67 -1.81 2.48
N GLY A 195 -3.49 -2.91 3.22
CA GLY A 195 -2.24 -3.25 3.91
C GLY A 195 -1.83 -4.72 3.75
N GLU A 196 -0.65 -5.07 4.26
CA GLU A 196 -0.20 -6.46 4.30
C GLU A 196 -0.84 -7.24 5.45
N MET A 197 -1.13 -6.59 6.58
CA MET A 197 -1.67 -7.23 7.78
C MET A 197 -2.73 -6.37 8.45
N THR A 198 -3.77 -7.03 8.96
CA THR A 198 -4.83 -6.40 9.75
C THR A 198 -4.99 -7.16 11.06
N PHE A 199 -5.24 -6.42 12.15
CA PHE A 199 -5.71 -7.00 13.40
C PHE A 199 -6.96 -6.28 13.91
N SER A 200 -7.76 -7.00 14.70
CA SER A 200 -8.84 -6.44 15.48
C SER A 200 -8.88 -7.05 16.88
N ILE A 201 -9.27 -6.26 17.88
CA ILE A 201 -9.47 -6.71 19.26
C ILE A 201 -10.88 -6.33 19.69
N LEU A 202 -11.66 -7.30 20.18
CA LEU A 202 -12.96 -7.01 20.77
C LEU A 202 -12.81 -6.26 22.08
N LEU A 203 -13.49 -5.11 22.24
CA LEU A 203 -13.31 -4.25 23.42
C LEU A 203 -14.43 -4.33 24.45
N ASN A 204 -15.61 -4.83 24.11
CA ASN A 204 -16.75 -4.94 25.03
C ASN A 204 -17.39 -6.33 25.01
N ASP A 205 -18.24 -6.61 26.00
CA ASP A 205 -18.81 -7.94 26.21
C ASP A 205 -19.74 -8.32 25.04
N PRO A 206 -19.61 -9.53 24.44
CA PRO A 206 -20.57 -10.01 23.44
C PRO A 206 -22.04 -10.03 23.89
N GLY A 207 -22.33 -10.00 25.19
CA GLY A 207 -23.67 -9.84 25.73
C GLY A 207 -24.23 -8.41 25.63
N GLU A 208 -23.40 -7.41 25.28
CA GLU A 208 -23.82 -6.01 25.07
C GLU A 208 -24.34 -5.75 23.64
N PHE A 209 -24.26 -6.72 22.74
CA PHE A 209 -24.72 -6.59 21.36
C PHE A 209 -25.15 -7.93 20.74
N GLU A 210 -26.09 -7.91 19.80
CA GLU A 210 -26.47 -9.10 19.03
C GLU A 210 -25.91 -9.05 17.62
N GLY A 211 -25.50 -10.21 17.09
CA GLY A 211 -24.84 -10.30 15.79
C GLY A 211 -23.35 -9.97 15.88
N GLY A 212 -22.81 -9.32 14.86
CA GLY A 212 -21.38 -9.04 14.79
C GLY A 212 -20.52 -10.27 14.48
N GLY A 213 -19.22 -10.04 14.46
CA GLY A 213 -18.20 -10.98 13.97
C GLY A 213 -17.54 -10.49 12.68
N THR A 214 -16.68 -11.35 12.12
CA THR A 214 -16.02 -11.15 10.84
C THR A 214 -16.16 -12.43 10.03
N ILE A 215 -16.54 -12.31 8.76
CA ILE A 215 -16.64 -13.43 7.84
C ILE A 215 -15.57 -13.29 6.76
N PHE A 216 -14.83 -14.37 6.51
CA PHE A 216 -13.73 -14.43 5.56
C PHE A 216 -14.11 -15.30 4.35
N TYR A 217 -13.72 -14.87 3.15
CA TYR A 217 -14.08 -15.48 1.87
C TYR A 217 -12.85 -15.76 1.00
N GLY A 218 -13.06 -16.55 -0.05
CA GLY A 218 -12.05 -16.77 -1.08
C GLY A 218 -10.92 -17.69 -0.60
N GLU A 219 -9.69 -17.21 -0.66
CA GLU A 219 -8.49 -18.00 -0.40
C GLU A 219 -7.64 -17.39 0.70
N ALA A 220 -6.99 -18.26 1.46
CA ALA A 220 -6.03 -17.90 2.49
C ALA A 220 -4.75 -18.73 2.35
N TRP A 221 -3.63 -18.19 2.81
CA TRP A 221 -2.34 -18.87 2.82
C TRP A 221 -2.06 -19.48 4.20
N ASN A 222 -1.65 -20.75 4.20
CA ASN A 222 -1.18 -21.45 5.38
C ASN A 222 0.36 -21.52 5.38
N PRO A 223 1.04 -20.79 6.27
CA PRO A 223 2.50 -20.78 6.32
C PRO A 223 3.12 -22.12 6.71
N LYS A 224 2.42 -22.97 7.48
CA LYS A 224 3.01 -24.23 7.98
C LYS A 224 3.40 -25.20 6.85
N ASN A 225 2.67 -25.16 5.74
CA ASN A 225 2.86 -26.04 4.59
C ASN A 225 3.04 -25.24 3.28
N ASP A 226 3.14 -23.92 3.37
CA ASP A 226 3.28 -23.00 2.23
C ASP A 226 2.20 -23.20 1.13
N THR A 227 0.95 -23.43 1.52
CA THR A 227 -0.17 -23.64 0.58
C THR A 227 -1.23 -22.57 0.68
N ILE A 228 -1.74 -22.13 -0.48
CA ILE A 228 -3.01 -21.41 -0.57
C ILE A 228 -4.15 -22.43 -0.54
N PHE A 229 -5.18 -22.18 0.27
CA PHE A 229 -6.35 -23.03 0.39
C PHE A 229 -7.62 -22.18 0.30
N ALA A 230 -8.68 -22.78 -0.25
CA ALA A 230 -10.00 -22.16 -0.30
C ALA A 230 -10.64 -22.19 1.10
N LEU A 231 -11.16 -21.03 1.53
CA LEU A 231 -12.06 -20.93 2.66
C LEU A 231 -13.42 -21.56 2.32
N PRO A 232 -14.24 -21.94 3.31
CA PRO A 232 -15.57 -22.49 3.05
C PRO A 232 -16.38 -21.59 2.11
N ALA A 233 -17.13 -22.17 1.16
CA ALA A 233 -17.91 -21.40 0.19
C ALA A 233 -18.92 -20.43 0.82
N ARG A 234 -19.45 -20.80 2.00
CA ARG A 234 -20.33 -19.94 2.82
C ARG A 234 -19.59 -18.89 3.67
N GLY A 235 -18.27 -18.81 3.55
CA GLY A 235 -17.37 -18.03 4.38
C GLY A 235 -16.98 -18.73 5.70
N LEU A 236 -15.79 -18.38 6.20
CA LEU A 236 -15.34 -18.72 7.55
C LEU A 236 -15.76 -17.59 8.48
N THR A 237 -16.68 -17.87 9.40
CA THR A 237 -17.12 -16.88 10.40
C THR A 237 -16.30 -16.99 11.68
N ILE A 238 -15.82 -15.85 12.16
CA ILE A 238 -15.16 -15.70 13.45
C ILE A 238 -15.94 -14.67 14.28
N ALA A 239 -16.48 -15.13 15.41
CA ALA A 239 -17.22 -14.31 16.35
C ALA A 239 -16.60 -14.45 17.75
N PRO A 240 -15.75 -13.49 18.18
CA PRO A 240 -15.13 -13.50 19.50
C PRO A 240 -16.12 -13.72 20.63
N LYS A 241 -15.72 -14.52 21.62
CA LYS A 241 -16.57 -14.91 22.76
C LYS A 241 -16.30 -14.14 24.04
N ARG A 242 -15.26 -13.30 24.06
CA ARG A 242 -14.95 -12.42 25.19
C ARG A 242 -14.19 -11.16 24.79
N PRO A 243 -14.27 -10.07 25.58
CA PRO A 243 -13.39 -8.91 25.43
C PRO A 243 -11.91 -9.31 25.45
N GLY A 244 -11.09 -8.55 24.76
CA GLY A 244 -9.65 -8.79 24.64
C GLY A 244 -9.25 -9.89 23.67
N THR A 245 -10.19 -10.54 22.98
CA THR A 245 -9.90 -11.50 21.91
C THR A 245 -9.27 -10.79 20.72
N LEU A 246 -8.07 -11.22 20.32
CA LEU A 246 -7.37 -10.78 19.11
C LEU A 246 -7.77 -11.64 17.92
N ILE A 247 -8.10 -11.00 16.81
CA ILE A 247 -8.14 -11.59 15.48
C ILE A 247 -7.09 -10.90 14.64
N PHE A 248 -6.27 -11.65 13.89
CA PHE A 248 -5.45 -11.06 12.84
C PHE A 248 -5.47 -11.91 11.58
N HIS A 249 -5.23 -11.26 10.44
CA HIS A 249 -5.18 -11.88 9.12
C HIS A 249 -4.31 -11.04 8.18
N GLY A 250 -3.97 -11.60 7.02
CA GLY A 250 -3.40 -10.82 5.93
C GLY A 250 -4.42 -9.82 5.37
N GLY A 251 -3.98 -8.61 5.02
CA GLY A 251 -4.87 -7.55 4.55
C GLY A 251 -5.57 -7.85 3.21
N GLN A 252 -5.02 -8.76 2.40
CA GLN A 252 -5.62 -9.22 1.14
C GLN A 252 -6.49 -10.48 1.30
N VAL A 253 -6.83 -10.85 2.54
CA VAL A 253 -7.89 -11.84 2.77
C VAL A 253 -9.24 -11.12 2.66
N THR A 254 -10.04 -11.52 1.67
CA THR A 254 -11.38 -10.95 1.46
C THR A 254 -12.26 -11.23 2.67
N HIS A 255 -12.89 -10.20 3.22
CA HIS A 255 -13.71 -10.32 4.42
C HIS A 255 -14.82 -9.27 4.49
N ALA A 256 -15.79 -9.48 5.39
CA ALA A 256 -16.83 -8.52 5.73
C ALA A 256 -17.09 -8.55 7.24
N SER A 257 -17.66 -7.49 7.79
CA SER A 257 -18.15 -7.55 9.17
C SER A 257 -19.61 -8.00 9.18
N ILE A 258 -19.96 -8.94 10.04
CA ILE A 258 -21.35 -9.38 10.20
C ILE A 258 -22.15 -8.24 10.86
N PRO A 259 -23.39 -7.94 10.40
CA PRO A 259 -24.23 -6.91 11.00
C PRO A 259 -24.42 -7.08 12.51
N VAL A 260 -24.27 -5.97 13.24
CA VAL A 260 -24.78 -5.83 14.60
C VAL A 260 -26.27 -5.51 14.51
N ASN A 261 -27.11 -6.35 15.11
CA ASN A 261 -28.57 -6.23 15.03
C ASN A 261 -29.15 -5.40 16.18
N SER A 262 -28.51 -5.44 17.35
CA SER A 262 -28.87 -4.64 18.53
C SER A 262 -27.62 -4.35 19.37
N GLY A 263 -27.66 -3.30 20.18
CA GLY A 263 -26.53 -2.86 21.00
C GLY A 263 -25.40 -2.20 20.20
N ILE A 264 -24.21 -2.13 20.81
CA ILE A 264 -23.01 -1.52 20.20
C ILE A 264 -21.80 -2.42 20.40
N ARG A 265 -21.11 -2.77 19.30
CA ARG A 265 -19.85 -3.51 19.29
C ARG A 265 -18.68 -2.55 19.09
N TYR A 266 -17.66 -2.63 19.94
CA TYR A 266 -16.43 -1.83 19.84
C TYR A 266 -15.23 -2.71 19.48
N LEU A 267 -14.45 -2.29 18.48
CA LEU A 267 -13.23 -2.98 18.05
C LEU A 267 -12.06 -2.01 18.00
N LEU A 268 -10.91 -2.37 18.58
CA LEU A 268 -9.64 -1.74 18.19
C LEU A 268 -9.16 -2.43 16.91
N ILE A 269 -8.98 -1.69 15.83
CA ILE A 269 -8.54 -2.21 14.53
C ILE A 269 -7.23 -1.54 14.15
N GLY A 270 -6.27 -2.30 13.67
CA GLY A 270 -5.02 -1.77 13.14
C GLY A 270 -4.66 -2.38 11.80
N PHE A 271 -4.22 -1.51 10.90
CA PHE A 271 -3.79 -1.85 9.55
C PHE A 271 -2.30 -1.58 9.44
N SER A 272 -1.55 -2.57 8.94
CA SER A 272 -0.10 -2.54 8.94
C SER A 272 0.50 -2.81 7.57
N THR A 273 1.65 -2.19 7.34
CA THR A 273 2.51 -2.49 6.20
C THR A 273 3.81 -3.13 6.61
N VAL A 274 4.48 -3.78 5.66
CA VAL A 274 5.76 -4.47 5.88
C VAL A 274 6.87 -3.78 5.07
N ASN A 275 7.93 -3.34 5.74
CA ASN A 275 9.13 -2.72 5.16
C ASN A 275 8.85 -1.50 4.25
N LYS A 276 7.71 -0.84 4.42
CA LYS A 276 7.31 0.27 3.53
C LYS A 276 8.23 1.47 3.65
N GLU A 277 8.73 1.74 4.86
CA GLU A 277 9.68 2.82 5.15
C GLU A 277 10.98 2.64 4.39
N CYS A 278 11.37 1.38 4.18
CA CYS A 278 12.60 1.00 3.52
C CYS A 278 12.48 1.22 2.01
N CYS A 279 11.31 0.91 1.45
CA CYS A 279 11.01 1.12 0.03
C CYS A 279 10.77 2.57 -0.35
N ALA A 280 10.28 3.39 0.58
CA ALA A 280 10.11 4.81 0.30
C ALA A 280 11.44 5.51 -0.05
N SER A 281 12.58 5.02 0.46
CA SER A 281 13.90 5.55 0.09
C SER A 281 14.27 5.21 -1.36
N LEU A 282 14.01 3.97 -1.78
CA LEU A 282 14.28 3.48 -3.12
C LEU A 282 13.36 4.13 -4.16
N GLU A 283 12.06 4.24 -3.87
CA GLU A 283 11.10 4.92 -4.74
C GLU A 283 11.44 6.40 -4.89
N ARG A 284 11.85 7.08 -3.81
CA ARG A 284 12.34 8.47 -3.88
C ARG A 284 13.61 8.58 -4.71
N ALA A 285 14.56 7.66 -4.54
CA ALA A 285 15.79 7.65 -5.33
C ALA A 285 15.52 7.39 -6.82
N GLN A 286 14.62 6.47 -7.15
CA GLN A 286 14.18 6.19 -8.52
C GLN A 286 13.43 7.38 -9.12
N ALA A 287 12.50 7.97 -8.38
CA ALA A 287 11.77 9.16 -8.82
C ALA A 287 12.70 10.35 -9.04
N ALA A 288 13.64 10.60 -8.13
CA ALA A 288 14.65 11.65 -8.28
C ALA A 288 15.54 11.42 -9.50
N THR A 289 15.94 10.17 -9.75
CA THR A 289 16.73 9.78 -10.93
C THR A 289 15.93 10.01 -12.21
N PHE A 290 14.66 9.57 -12.26
CA PHE A 290 13.78 9.76 -13.39
C PHE A 290 13.54 11.24 -13.69
N ILE A 291 13.22 12.03 -12.66
CA ILE A 291 13.04 13.49 -12.77
C ILE A 291 14.33 14.13 -13.29
N GLY A 292 15.49 13.75 -12.74
CA GLY A 292 16.80 14.22 -13.21
C GLY A 292 17.05 13.92 -14.69
N LEU A 293 16.71 12.71 -15.15
CA LEU A 293 16.80 12.32 -16.56
C LEU A 293 15.82 13.12 -17.44
N CYS A 294 14.60 13.38 -16.98
CA CYS A 294 13.65 14.22 -17.70
C CYS A 294 14.15 15.66 -17.84
N PHE A 295 14.73 16.25 -16.78
CA PHE A 295 15.34 17.58 -16.86
C PHE A 295 16.54 17.61 -17.79
N ALA A 296 17.41 16.59 -17.73
CA ALA A 296 18.54 16.45 -18.64
C ALA A 296 18.10 16.36 -20.11
N ALA A 297 17.06 15.56 -20.41
CA ALA A 297 16.51 15.44 -21.75
C ALA A 297 15.86 16.75 -22.23
N LEU A 298 15.09 17.42 -21.37
CA LEU A 298 14.49 18.72 -21.70
C LEU A 298 15.57 19.77 -21.98
N PHE A 299 16.63 19.82 -21.17
CA PHE A 299 17.77 20.72 -21.38
C PHE A 299 18.47 20.42 -22.70
N ALA A 300 18.74 19.14 -23.00
CA ALA A 300 19.31 18.73 -24.28
C ALA A 300 18.43 19.17 -25.46
N LEU A 301 17.11 19.02 -25.37
CA LEU A 301 16.19 19.49 -26.42
C LEU A 301 16.29 21.02 -26.58
N ILE A 302 16.17 21.79 -25.50
CA ILE A 302 16.24 23.26 -25.54
C ILE A 302 17.56 23.74 -26.17
N PHE A 303 18.69 23.15 -25.78
CA PHE A 303 19.99 23.58 -26.29
C PHE A 303 20.22 23.11 -27.72
N CYS A 304 19.87 21.87 -28.07
CA CYS A 304 19.99 21.39 -29.44
C CYS A 304 19.11 22.18 -30.43
N PHE A 305 17.93 22.66 -30.03
CA PHE A 305 17.06 23.44 -30.92
C PHE A 305 17.42 24.92 -31.03
N ASN A 306 18.18 25.51 -30.10
CA ASN A 306 18.56 26.93 -30.16
C ASN A 306 19.82 27.22 -30.98
N PHE A 307 20.64 26.21 -31.31
CA PHE A 307 21.87 26.41 -32.09
C PHE A 307 21.71 26.31 -33.61
N ASP A 308 20.51 25.99 -34.11
CA ASP A 308 20.22 25.93 -35.54
C ASP A 308 19.73 27.26 -36.13
N THR A 309 19.94 28.39 -35.44
CA THR A 309 19.79 29.68 -36.13
C THR A 309 21.01 29.86 -37.06
N PRO A 310 20.86 29.74 -38.38
CA PRO A 310 21.98 29.98 -39.29
C PRO A 310 22.49 31.40 -39.01
N PRO A 311 23.82 31.62 -39.02
CA PRO A 311 24.36 32.95 -38.84
C PRO A 311 23.68 33.87 -39.86
N SER A 312 23.04 34.92 -39.33
CA SER A 312 22.36 35.93 -40.14
C SER A 312 23.29 36.32 -41.29
N PRO A 313 22.87 36.22 -42.56
CA PRO A 313 23.74 36.52 -43.68
C PRO A 313 24.27 37.93 -43.49
N HIS A 314 25.59 38.04 -43.31
CA HIS A 314 26.28 39.30 -43.09
C HIS A 314 25.80 40.30 -44.15
N ARG A 315 24.99 41.28 -43.70
CA ARG A 315 24.50 42.36 -44.54
C ARG A 315 25.72 43.21 -44.86
N SER A 316 26.35 42.94 -46.02
CA SER A 316 27.48 43.75 -46.48
C SER A 316 27.01 45.20 -46.59
N LEU A 317 27.50 46.04 -45.68
CA LEU A 317 27.33 47.49 -45.75
C LEU A 317 28.18 47.96 -46.93
N ARG A 318 27.54 48.16 -48.09
CA ARG A 318 28.14 48.94 -49.18
C ARG A 318 28.25 50.39 -48.71
N VAL A 319 29.44 50.79 -48.31
CA VAL A 319 29.82 52.19 -48.19
C VAL A 319 29.85 52.78 -49.61
N LYS A 320 28.95 53.71 -49.92
CA LYS A 320 29.08 54.57 -51.11
C LYS A 320 30.06 55.69 -50.77
N ALA A 321 31.22 55.69 -51.42
CA ALA A 321 32.12 56.84 -51.39
C ALA A 321 31.58 57.94 -52.33
N SER A 322 31.65 59.19 -51.87
CA SER A 322 31.35 60.43 -52.60
C SER A 322 32.65 61.14 -52.89
#